data_AF-A0A1L8ZAN3-F1
#
_entry.id   AF-A0A1L8ZAN3-F1
#
_cell.length_a   1.000
_cell.length_b   1.000
_cell.length_c   1.000
_cell.angle_alpha   90.00
_cell.angle_beta   90.00
_cell.angle_gamma   90.00
#
_symmetry.space_group_name_H-M   'P 1'
#
loop_
_entity.id
_entity.type
_entity.pdbx_description
1 polymer ?
#
loop_
_entity_poly.entity_id
_entity_poly.type
_entity_poly.pdbx_seq_one_letter_code
_entity_poly.pdbx_strand_id
1 'polypeptide(L)'
;FFSYRYYFYNNKEIPAPYFDPLLIVGGDEEIESAIYPNYSTRCSMHHYLVGKEYFFSFLKPFALLYSQGDKKFLENEVVALSTDVENSNFVNSLASEKACVFRSEILRNILELPFLAERALITLFSEYSILSKDNFKDLVFKFSLNKDYINKIFYSKDGKGFF
;
A
#
# COMPACT_ATOMS: atom_id res chain seq x y z
N PHE A 1 -19.34 -7.94 6.51
CA PHE A 1 -18.46 -7.57 7.63
C PHE A 1 -17.05 -7.45 7.07
N PHE A 2 -16.51 -6.23 6.96
CA PHE A 2 -15.12 -6.05 6.57
C PHE A 2 -14.29 -6.15 7.84
N SER A 3 -13.46 -7.18 7.99
CA SER A 3 -12.51 -7.28 9.09
C SER A 3 -11.46 -6.17 8.94
N TYR A 4 -11.27 -5.37 10.00
CA TYR A 4 -10.17 -4.40 10.07
C TYR A 4 -8.83 -5.12 10.01
N ARG A 5 -7.87 -4.51 9.33
CA ARG A 5 -6.49 -4.96 9.26
C ARG A 5 -5.54 -3.87 9.66
N TYR A 6 -4.55 -4.29 10.41
CA TYR A 6 -3.44 -3.46 10.82
C TYR A 6 -2.16 -4.27 10.78
N TYR A 7 -1.04 -3.58 10.71
CA TYR A 7 0.27 -4.13 10.95
C TYR A 7 0.67 -3.74 12.37
N PHE A 8 1.21 -4.68 13.13
CA PHE A 8 1.95 -4.35 14.34
C PHE A 8 3.42 -4.31 13.97
N TYR A 9 4.06 -3.16 14.00
CA TYR A 9 5.43 -3.00 13.53
C TYR A 9 6.12 -1.87 14.30
N ASN A 10 7.37 -2.11 14.72
CA ASN A 10 8.13 -1.18 15.56
C ASN A 10 7.35 -0.78 16.83
N ASN A 11 6.72 -1.75 17.49
CA ASN A 11 5.83 -1.54 18.65
C ASN A 11 4.66 -0.56 18.40
N LYS A 12 4.22 -0.37 17.16
CA LYS A 12 3.10 0.50 16.80
C LYS A 12 2.02 -0.26 16.04
N GLU A 13 0.77 0.07 16.33
CA GLU A 13 -0.35 -0.28 15.47
C GLU A 13 -0.36 0.67 14.27
N ILE A 14 -0.29 0.09 13.08
CA ILE A 14 -0.26 0.79 11.80
C ILE A 14 -1.47 0.34 10.97
N PRO A 15 -2.39 1.24 10.57
CA PRO A 15 -3.52 0.85 9.73
C PRO A 15 -3.03 0.38 8.37
N ALA A 16 -3.67 -0.65 7.80
CA ALA A 16 -3.38 -1.05 6.43
C ALA A 16 -3.84 0.05 5.44
N PRO A 17 -3.00 0.48 4.48
CA PRO A 17 -3.43 1.41 3.44
C PRO A 17 -4.53 0.80 2.56
N TYR A 18 -5.32 1.65 1.91
CA TYR A 18 -6.30 1.22 0.92
C TYR A 18 -5.65 0.48 -0.26
N PHE A 19 -4.40 0.83 -0.57
CA PHE A 19 -3.58 0.23 -1.63
C PHE A 19 -2.66 -0.90 -1.11
N ASP A 20 -3.13 -1.65 -0.12
CA ASP A 20 -2.44 -2.81 0.40
C ASP A 20 -2.80 -4.05 -0.45
N PRO A 21 -1.83 -4.86 -0.90
CA PRO A 21 -2.10 -6.09 -1.65
C PRO A 21 -2.42 -7.21 -0.68
N LEU A 22 -3.70 -7.36 -0.42
CA LEU A 22 -4.23 -8.01 0.77
C LEU A 22 -3.76 -9.46 0.96
N LEU A 23 -2.95 -9.71 1.99
CA LEU A 23 -2.67 -11.06 2.51
C LEU A 23 -3.51 -11.34 3.75
N ILE A 24 -4.29 -12.43 3.72
CA ILE A 24 -4.98 -12.97 4.89
C ILE A 24 -4.04 -13.94 5.59
N VAL A 25 -3.57 -13.57 6.78
CA VAL A 25 -2.97 -14.51 7.71
C VAL A 25 -4.06 -14.91 8.70
N GLY A 26 -4.48 -16.17 8.65
CA GLY A 26 -5.42 -16.74 9.62
C GLY A 26 -4.68 -17.07 10.91
N GLY A 27 -5.25 -16.69 12.05
CA GLY A 27 -4.72 -17.00 13.38
C GLY A 27 -5.23 -16.02 14.43
N ASP A 28 -5.34 -16.48 15.67
CA ASP A 28 -5.69 -15.64 16.83
C ASP A 28 -4.45 -14.96 17.45
N GLU A 29 -3.27 -15.20 16.89
CA GLU A 29 -1.99 -14.67 17.38
C GLU A 29 -1.67 -13.33 16.73
N GLU A 30 -1.25 -12.36 17.55
CA GLU A 30 -0.70 -11.09 17.06
C GLU A 30 0.75 -11.29 16.62
N ILE A 31 1.07 -10.86 15.40
CA ILE A 31 2.39 -10.96 14.80
C ILE A 31 2.97 -9.55 14.64
N GLU A 32 4.18 -9.33 15.15
CA GLU A 32 4.97 -8.14 14.81
C GLU A 32 5.60 -8.32 13.42
N SER A 33 5.06 -7.64 12.41
CA SER A 33 5.50 -7.75 11.03
C SER A 33 5.12 -6.52 10.20
N ALA A 34 6.04 -6.13 9.32
CA ALA A 34 5.77 -5.23 8.21
C ALA A 34 5.24 -5.95 6.97
N ILE A 35 5.05 -7.27 6.98
CA ILE A 35 4.66 -8.07 5.80
C ILE A 35 3.28 -8.70 6.02
N TYR A 36 3.05 -9.22 7.22
CA TYR A 36 1.83 -9.94 7.57
C TYR A 36 0.91 -9.06 8.42
N PRO A 37 -0.30 -8.73 7.94
CA PRO A 37 -1.25 -7.97 8.74
C PRO A 37 -1.91 -8.87 9.79
N ASN A 38 -2.28 -8.26 10.90
CA ASN A 38 -3.15 -8.81 11.93
C ASN A 38 -4.62 -8.51 11.60
N TYR A 39 -5.51 -9.37 12.07
CA TYR A 39 -6.96 -9.23 11.92
C TYR A 39 -7.60 -8.97 13.27
N SER A 40 -8.55 -8.05 13.32
CA SER A 40 -9.35 -7.84 14.53
C SER A 40 -10.78 -7.47 14.19
N THR A 41 -11.73 -8.03 14.94
CA THR A 41 -13.13 -7.58 14.96
C THR A 41 -13.22 -6.32 15.80
N ARG A 42 -12.85 -5.17 15.24
CA ARG A 42 -13.01 -3.86 15.90
C ARG A 42 -14.30 -3.14 15.49
N CYS A 43 -14.61 -2.07 16.20
CA CYS A 43 -15.79 -1.23 15.94
C CYS A 43 -15.73 -0.55 14.56
N SER A 44 -16.88 -0.08 14.07
CA SER A 44 -17.03 0.64 12.79
C SER A 44 -16.07 1.82 12.63
N MET A 45 -15.59 2.41 13.73
CA MET A 45 -14.58 3.47 13.71
C MET A 45 -13.20 3.00 13.21
N HIS A 46 -12.88 1.71 13.26
CA HIS A 46 -11.61 1.18 12.72
C HIS A 46 -11.75 0.66 11.28
N HIS A 47 -12.95 0.60 10.71
CA HIS A 47 -13.16 0.10 9.34
C HIS A 47 -12.84 1.13 8.24
N TYR A 48 -12.25 2.27 8.61
CA TYR A 48 -11.81 3.25 7.64
C TYR A 48 -10.59 2.74 6.87
N LEU A 49 -10.60 3.00 5.57
CA LEU A 49 -9.51 2.61 4.69
C LEU A 49 -8.65 3.83 4.41
N VAL A 50 -7.58 3.98 5.18
CA VAL A 50 -6.63 5.09 5.08
C VAL A 50 -6.01 5.13 3.68
N GLY A 51 -5.91 6.31 3.08
CA GLY A 51 -5.36 6.47 1.73
C GLY A 51 -6.35 6.11 0.61
N LYS A 52 -7.65 5.97 0.91
CA LYS A 52 -8.66 5.80 -0.13
C LYS A 52 -8.75 7.04 -1.02
N GLU A 53 -8.69 8.24 -0.44
CA GLU A 53 -8.69 9.48 -1.22
C GLU A 53 -7.43 9.60 -2.08
N TYR A 54 -6.27 9.30 -1.49
CA TYR A 54 -5.00 9.20 -2.22
C TYR A 54 -5.13 8.32 -3.47
N PHE A 55 -5.69 7.12 -3.30
CA PHE A 55 -5.77 6.15 -4.36
C PHE A 55 -6.56 6.67 -5.56
N PHE A 56 -7.75 7.23 -5.33
CA PHE A 56 -8.64 7.67 -6.41
C PHE A 56 -8.24 9.01 -7.01
N SER A 57 -7.61 9.90 -6.24
CA SER A 57 -7.23 11.24 -6.71
C SER A 57 -5.86 11.28 -7.38
N PHE A 58 -4.94 10.37 -7.01
CA PHE A 58 -3.56 10.41 -7.48
C PHE A 58 -3.11 9.07 -8.06
N LEU A 59 -3.01 8.03 -7.24
CA LEU A 59 -2.31 6.79 -7.62
C LEU A 59 -2.95 6.11 -8.83
N LYS A 60 -4.28 5.91 -8.81
CA LYS A 60 -5.02 5.31 -9.93
C LYS A 60 -4.98 6.18 -11.20
N PRO A 61 -5.30 7.48 -11.16
CA PRO A 61 -5.13 8.36 -12.32
C PRO A 61 -3.72 8.33 -12.92
N PHE A 62 -2.68 8.38 -12.09
CA PHE A 62 -1.29 8.34 -12.56
C PHE A 62 -0.94 7.02 -13.26
N ALA A 63 -1.45 5.90 -12.76
CA ALA A 63 -1.27 4.60 -13.39
C ALA A 63 -1.99 4.47 -14.74
N LEU A 64 -3.16 5.10 -14.89
CA LEU A 64 -3.88 5.16 -16.16
C LEU A 64 -3.10 5.99 -17.19
N LEU A 65 -2.56 7.14 -16.78
CA LEU A 65 -1.68 7.97 -17.62
C LEU A 65 -0.40 7.22 -18.03
N TYR A 66 0.23 6.52 -17.08
CA TYR A 66 1.40 5.69 -17.34
C TYR A 66 1.12 4.64 -18.43
N SER A 67 -0.05 3.99 -18.35
CA SER A 67 -0.48 2.99 -19.33
C SER A 67 -0.77 3.57 -20.72
N GLN A 68 -1.00 4.87 -20.82
CA GLN A 68 -1.13 5.63 -22.07
C GLN A 68 0.21 6.20 -22.58
N GLY A 69 1.30 5.99 -21.85
CA GLY A 69 2.64 6.45 -22.20
C GLY A 69 3.11 7.71 -21.48
N ASP A 70 2.25 8.39 -20.71
CA ASP A 70 2.67 9.50 -19.84
C ASP A 70 3.18 8.96 -18.50
N LYS A 71 4.49 8.72 -18.45
CA LYS A 71 5.13 8.02 -17.34
C LYS A 71 5.38 8.90 -16.11
N LYS A 72 5.46 10.22 -16.30
CA LYS A 72 6.11 11.13 -15.33
C LYS A 72 5.45 11.11 -13.96
N PHE A 73 4.12 11.16 -13.92
CA PHE A 73 3.39 11.28 -12.66
C PHE A 73 3.53 10.04 -11.78
N LEU A 74 3.33 8.85 -12.35
CA LEU A 74 3.46 7.61 -11.58
C LEU A 74 4.90 7.38 -11.12
N GLU A 75 5.88 7.63 -11.99
CA GLU A 75 7.29 7.47 -11.65
C GLU A 75 7.72 8.36 -10.49
N ASN A 76 7.33 9.64 -10.52
CA ASN A 76 7.61 10.57 -9.42
C ASN A 76 6.95 10.11 -8.12
N GLU A 77 5.71 9.62 -8.20
CA GLU A 77 4.99 9.13 -7.04
C GLU A 77 5.62 7.86 -6.44
N VAL A 78 6.11 6.94 -7.28
CA VAL A 78 6.84 5.75 -6.84
C VAL A 78 8.14 6.12 -6.11
N VAL A 79 8.88 7.12 -6.62
CA VAL A 79 10.09 7.64 -5.95
C VAL A 79 9.74 8.26 -4.61
N ALA A 80 8.68 9.07 -4.55
CA ALA A 80 8.23 9.69 -3.30
C ALA A 80 7.84 8.61 -2.28
N LEU A 81 6.99 7.63 -2.64
CA LEU A 81 6.60 6.55 -1.73
C LEU A 81 7.76 5.67 -1.24
N SER A 82 8.85 5.54 -2.01
CA SER A 82 9.98 4.66 -1.67
C SER A 82 11.10 5.35 -0.90
N THR A 83 11.34 6.64 -1.14
CA THR A 83 12.51 7.35 -0.59
C THR A 83 12.19 8.64 0.16
N ASP A 84 11.02 9.24 -0.08
CA ASP A 84 10.67 10.57 0.45
C ASP A 84 9.15 10.70 0.62
N VAL A 85 8.61 9.85 1.51
CA VAL A 85 7.16 9.71 1.67
C VAL A 85 6.52 11.03 2.13
N GLU A 86 7.25 11.85 2.89
CA GLU A 86 6.80 13.16 3.39
C GLU A 86 6.41 14.12 2.25
N ASN A 87 7.05 14.01 1.08
CA ASN A 87 6.75 14.83 -0.09
C ASN A 87 5.80 14.15 -1.10
N SER A 88 5.26 12.97 -0.77
CA SER A 88 4.33 12.25 -1.65
C SER A 88 2.92 12.86 -1.66
N ASN A 89 2.15 12.58 -2.71
CA ASN A 89 0.74 12.93 -2.72
C ASN A 89 -0.06 12.15 -1.66
N PHE A 90 0.48 11.04 -1.16
CA PHE A 90 -0.11 10.28 -0.06
C PHE A 90 -0.16 11.10 1.22
N VAL A 91 0.95 11.71 1.64
CA VAL A 91 0.96 12.57 2.85
C VAL A 91 0.04 13.78 2.70
N ASN A 92 0.00 14.37 1.51
CA ASN A 92 -0.90 15.48 1.22
C ASN A 92 -2.38 15.06 1.35
N SER A 93 -2.75 13.85 0.90
CA SER A 93 -4.12 13.36 1.08
C SER A 93 -4.44 13.01 2.53
N LEU A 94 -3.46 12.61 3.35
CA LEU A 94 -3.73 12.32 4.76
C LEU A 94 -4.25 13.57 5.49
N ALA A 95 -3.92 14.77 5.01
CA ALA A 95 -4.45 16.01 5.58
C ALA A 95 -5.97 16.18 5.37
N SER A 96 -6.52 15.76 4.23
CA SER A 96 -7.97 15.79 3.99
C SER A 96 -8.69 14.69 4.78
N GLU A 97 -8.02 13.56 5.04
CA GLU A 97 -8.55 12.47 5.88
C GLU A 97 -8.66 12.85 7.38
N LYS A 98 -7.87 13.84 7.86
CA LYS A 98 -7.95 14.37 9.25
C LYS A 98 -9.29 15.02 9.59
N ALA A 99 -10.07 15.45 8.60
CA ALA A 99 -11.41 16.01 8.84
C ALA A 99 -12.42 14.94 9.27
N CYS A 100 -12.13 13.66 9.00
CA CYS A 100 -12.85 12.51 9.55
C CYS A 100 -12.15 12.00 10.82
N VAL A 101 -12.95 11.46 11.74
CA VAL A 101 -12.59 11.16 13.14
C VAL A 101 -11.51 10.06 13.25
N PHE A 102 -10.25 10.43 13.03
CA PHE A 102 -9.07 9.61 13.31
C PHE A 102 -8.09 10.37 14.18
N ARG A 103 -7.53 9.70 15.19
CA ARG A 103 -6.41 10.23 15.97
C ARG A 103 -5.26 10.45 14.98
N SER A 104 -4.81 11.69 14.86
CA SER A 104 -3.75 12.12 13.93
C SER A 104 -2.48 11.27 13.98
N GLU A 105 -2.22 10.63 15.13
CA GLU A 105 -1.15 9.66 15.35
C GLU A 105 -1.31 8.39 14.50
N ILE A 106 -2.52 7.81 14.40
CA ILE A 106 -2.79 6.61 13.60
C ILE A 106 -2.55 6.88 12.11
N LEU A 107 -2.98 8.04 11.63
CA LEU A 107 -2.73 8.47 10.24
C LEU A 107 -1.25 8.72 9.97
N ARG A 108 -0.46 9.12 10.98
CA ARG A 108 0.99 9.29 10.83
C ARG A 108 1.72 7.95 10.83
N ASN A 109 1.28 7.00 11.66
CA ASN A 109 1.90 5.69 11.77
C ASN A 109 1.96 4.94 10.42
N ILE A 110 1.03 5.19 9.50
CA ILE A 110 1.03 4.56 8.17
C ILE A 110 2.28 4.89 7.35
N LEU A 111 2.90 6.04 7.59
CA LEU A 111 4.11 6.47 6.91
C LEU A 111 5.33 5.68 7.37
N GLU A 112 5.25 5.01 8.53
CA GLU A 112 6.30 4.13 9.04
C GLU A 112 6.18 2.71 8.48
N LEU A 113 5.09 2.38 7.76
CA LEU A 113 4.93 1.07 7.14
C LEU A 113 5.92 0.93 5.97
N PRO A 114 6.78 -0.10 5.96
CA PRO A 114 7.65 -0.35 4.83
C PRO A 114 6.88 -0.74 3.56
N PHE A 115 7.57 -0.57 2.43
CA PHE A 115 7.15 -1.06 1.11
C PHE A 115 5.90 -0.39 0.54
N LEU A 116 5.65 0.89 0.84
CA LEU A 116 4.48 1.63 0.35
C LEU A 116 4.42 1.65 -1.20
N ALA A 117 5.57 1.86 -1.86
CA ALA A 117 5.66 1.85 -3.32
C ALA A 117 5.33 0.46 -3.91
N GLU A 118 5.87 -0.60 -3.33
CA GLU A 118 5.61 -1.98 -3.75
C GLU A 118 4.15 -2.35 -3.55
N ARG A 119 3.56 -2.00 -2.39
CA ARG A 119 2.13 -2.19 -2.10
C ARG A 119 1.27 -1.53 -3.18
N ALA A 120 1.53 -0.25 -3.44
CA ALA A 120 0.84 0.53 -4.46
C ALA A 120 0.92 -0.13 -5.85
N LEU A 121 2.12 -0.51 -6.30
CA LEU A 121 2.31 -1.13 -7.60
C LEU A 121 1.67 -2.52 -7.69
N ILE A 122 1.74 -3.34 -6.64
CA ILE A 122 1.09 -4.66 -6.62
C ILE A 122 -0.43 -4.49 -6.68
N THR A 123 -1.02 -3.53 -5.96
CA THR A 123 -2.46 -3.28 -6.02
C THR A 123 -2.88 -2.81 -7.42
N LEU A 124 -2.14 -1.88 -8.02
CA LEU A 124 -2.39 -1.39 -9.39
C LEU A 124 -2.30 -2.50 -10.45
N PHE A 125 -1.35 -3.43 -10.29
CA PHE A 125 -1.15 -4.56 -11.20
C PHE A 125 -2.15 -5.70 -10.97
N SER A 126 -2.28 -6.18 -9.72
CA SER A 126 -2.98 -7.44 -9.41
C SER A 126 -4.44 -7.28 -9.04
N GLU A 127 -4.85 -6.16 -8.45
CA GLU A 127 -6.23 -5.95 -8.00
C GLU A 127 -7.03 -5.11 -9.01
N TYR A 128 -6.39 -4.11 -9.61
CA TYR A 128 -7.05 -3.19 -10.56
C TYR A 128 -6.71 -3.45 -12.03
N SER A 129 -5.73 -4.33 -12.32
CA SER A 129 -5.31 -4.68 -13.69
C SER A 129 -4.99 -3.46 -14.58
N ILE A 130 -4.48 -2.37 -13.98
CA ILE A 130 -4.15 -1.13 -14.71
C ILE A 130 -2.77 -1.27 -15.34
N LEU A 131 -1.79 -1.71 -14.56
CA LEU A 131 -0.45 -1.95 -15.07
C LEU A 131 -0.39 -3.32 -15.74
N SER A 132 0.23 -3.39 -16.92
CA SER A 132 0.64 -4.67 -17.50
C SER A 132 1.77 -5.30 -16.69
N LYS A 133 2.03 -6.59 -16.88
CA LYS A 133 3.16 -7.29 -16.25
C LYS A 133 4.49 -6.62 -16.58
N ASP A 134 4.67 -6.21 -17.83
CA ASP A 134 5.90 -5.56 -18.28
C ASP A 134 6.06 -4.18 -17.66
N ASN A 135 4.99 -3.37 -17.60
CA ASN A 135 5.01 -2.07 -16.93
C ASN A 135 5.34 -2.22 -15.44
N PHE A 136 4.74 -3.19 -14.76
CA PHE A 136 5.01 -3.47 -13.36
C PHE A 136 6.47 -3.88 -13.13
N LYS A 137 6.99 -4.81 -13.93
CA LYS A 137 8.39 -5.25 -13.83
C LYS A 137 9.35 -4.10 -14.12
N ASP A 138 9.11 -3.32 -15.17
CA ASP A 138 9.91 -2.15 -15.54
C ASP A 138 10.04 -1.16 -14.36
N LEU A 139 8.91 -0.80 -13.73
CA LEU A 139 8.91 0.09 -12.55
C LEU A 139 9.69 -0.50 -11.37
N VAL A 140 9.49 -1.79 -11.07
CA VAL A 140 10.21 -2.46 -9.97
C VAL A 140 11.72 -2.48 -10.21
N PHE A 141 12.17 -2.77 -11.44
CA PHE A 141 13.60 -2.74 -11.78
C PHE A 141 14.15 -1.32 -11.79
N LYS A 142 13.45 -0.39 -12.43
CA LYS A 142 13.87 1.01 -12.59
C LYS A 142 14.09 1.70 -11.24
N PHE A 143 13.21 1.47 -10.28
CA PHE A 143 13.30 2.10 -8.95
C PHE A 143 13.91 1.19 -7.89
N SER A 144 14.51 0.06 -8.29
CA SER A 144 15.19 -0.87 -7.36
C SER A 144 14.32 -1.29 -6.17
N LEU A 145 13.03 -1.50 -6.42
CA LEU A 145 12.07 -1.85 -5.37
C LEU A 145 12.31 -3.26 -4.83
N ASN A 146 11.80 -3.52 -3.62
CA ASN A 146 12.09 -4.73 -2.87
C ASN A 146 11.41 -5.98 -3.49
N LYS A 147 12.18 -6.72 -4.28
CA LYS A 147 11.71 -7.95 -4.96
C LYS A 147 11.37 -9.07 -4.00
N ASP A 148 12.03 -9.15 -2.84
CA ASP A 148 11.76 -10.19 -1.84
C ASP A 148 10.38 -10.00 -1.21
N TYR A 149 10.01 -8.77 -0.89
CA TYR A 149 8.67 -8.41 -0.46
C TYR A 149 7.65 -8.78 -1.54
N ILE A 150 7.86 -8.34 -2.78
CA ILE A 150 6.94 -8.63 -3.88
C ILE A 150 6.79 -10.14 -4.11
N ASN A 151 7.89 -10.89 -4.11
CA ASN A 151 7.88 -12.33 -4.24
C ASN A 151 7.13 -13.00 -3.09
N LYS A 152 7.26 -12.52 -1.84
CA LYS A 152 6.44 -13.04 -0.73
C LYS A 152 4.95 -12.86 -0.97
N ILE A 153 4.52 -11.68 -1.47
CA ILE A 153 3.10 -11.42 -1.75
C ILE A 153 2.54 -12.33 -2.86
N PHE A 154 3.29 -12.53 -3.95
CA PHE A 154 2.84 -13.40 -5.06
C PHE A 154 3.04 -14.89 -4.80
N TYR A 155 4.08 -15.29 -4.05
CA TYR A 155 4.31 -16.70 -3.72
C TYR A 155 3.16 -17.27 -2.89
N SER A 156 2.64 -16.50 -1.93
CA SER A 156 1.43 -16.88 -1.19
C SER A 156 0.17 -16.98 -2.06
N LYS A 157 0.15 -16.39 -3.26
CA LYS A 157 -0.98 -16.49 -4.19
C LYS A 157 -0.84 -17.64 -5.18
N ASP A 158 0.36 -17.85 -5.74
CA ASP A 158 0.58 -18.73 -6.91
C ASP A 158 1.58 -19.88 -6.69
N GLY A 159 2.21 -19.99 -5.51
CA GLY A 159 3.16 -21.06 -5.17
C GLY A 159 4.48 -21.05 -5.95
N LYS A 160 4.77 -19.97 -6.69
CA LYS A 160 6.01 -19.74 -7.46
C LYS A 160 6.47 -18.29 -7.29
N GLY A 161 7.79 -18.05 -7.39
CA GLY A 161 8.36 -16.69 -7.39
C GLY A 161 7.92 -15.90 -8.63
N PHE A 162 7.64 -14.60 -8.48
CA PHE A 162 7.17 -13.72 -9.55
C PHE A 162 8.33 -13.13 -10.39
N PHE A 163 9.45 -12.86 -9.72
CA PHE A 163 10.72 -12.41 -10.30
C PHE A 163 11.76 -13.52 -10.33
#